data_AF-A6EI87-F1
#
_entry.id   AF-A6EI87-F1
#
_cell.length_a   1.000
_cell.length_b   1.000
_cell.length_c   1.000
_cell.angle_alpha   90.00
_cell.angle_beta   90.00
_cell.angle_gamma   90.00
#
_symmetry.space_group_name_H-M   'P 1'
#
loop_
_entity.id
_entity.type
_entity.pdbx_description
1 polymer ?
#
loop_
_entity_poly.entity_id
_entity_poly.type
_entity_poly.pdbx_seq_one_letter_code
_entity_poly.pdbx_strand_id
1 'polypeptide(L)'
;MRKKIIIIVSAFLILICAGFYKAGYELPGKDRRPEVPFFPKITDSGNFGNIAVDSMNVSAYRNNPESKYILLEYNRDAAGFGLSLKNRSFQSIYERSLPSGSIYAFDHISGLLFIGLADTAGKRNDYAACEIYNISKRTLFPAVELNQENYQMKKDGLRVLKFHANGLASVIFFEDQEGHYCVVKNGLAIEASKHFPYQKNSDFNTEVSIRIGGDPEISHPNFTLYDQAVLGIKVKSLLHMGTPSSSSDYDGSRRRRYEQNEGYSGVQGMFDKDYLYYFKMKLKASEVMFKSSLYHYSDTYFDQLNVPASDRDTLFYYAQRKIYKFYKKNTVN
;
A
#
# COMPACT_ATOMS: atom_id res chain seq x y z
N MET A 1 -15.69 -9.04 63.90
CA MET A 1 -15.29 -7.97 62.95
C MET A 1 -14.88 -8.48 61.57
N ARG A 2 -14.02 -9.51 61.44
CA ARG A 2 -13.53 -10.02 60.14
C ARG A 2 -14.62 -10.31 59.08
N LYS A 3 -15.75 -10.92 59.46
CA LYS A 3 -16.86 -11.19 58.52
C LYS A 3 -17.52 -9.93 57.94
N LYS A 4 -17.64 -8.85 58.74
CA LYS A 4 -18.24 -7.58 58.28
C LYS A 4 -17.33 -6.84 57.29
N ILE A 5 -16.01 -6.90 57.51
CA ILE A 5 -15.01 -6.30 56.61
C ILE A 5 -15.02 -7.00 55.25
N ILE A 6 -15.08 -8.34 55.23
CA ILE A 6 -15.13 -9.11 53.98
C ILE A 6 -16.38 -8.75 53.16
N ILE A 7 -17.54 -8.65 53.80
CA ILE A 7 -18.79 -8.29 53.10
C ILE A 7 -18.70 -6.88 52.48
N ILE A 8 -18.13 -5.92 53.21
CA ILE A 8 -17.98 -4.53 52.74
C ILE A 8 -17.01 -4.47 51.55
N VAL A 9 -15.86 -5.16 51.63
CA VAL A 9 -14.88 -5.18 50.53
C VAL A 9 -15.44 -5.87 49.28
N SER A 10 -16.17 -6.97 49.44
CA SER A 10 -16.83 -7.66 48.32
C SER A 10 -17.93 -6.81 47.67
N ALA A 11 -18.75 -6.13 48.47
CA ALA A 11 -19.78 -5.23 47.96
C ALA A 11 -19.16 -4.03 47.21
N PHE A 12 -18.04 -3.50 47.71
CA PHE A 12 -17.30 -2.41 47.06
C PHE A 12 -16.72 -2.84 45.71
N LEU A 13 -16.13 -4.04 45.62
CA LEU A 13 -15.63 -4.60 44.35
C LEU A 13 -16.76 -4.82 43.32
N ILE A 14 -17.92 -5.32 43.76
CA ILE A 14 -19.09 -5.49 42.88
C ILE A 14 -19.59 -4.14 42.35
N LEU A 15 -19.65 -3.12 43.21
CA LEU A 15 -20.04 -1.76 42.81
C LEU A 15 -19.04 -1.14 41.82
N ILE A 16 -17.74 -1.37 42.00
CA ILE A 16 -16.71 -0.95 41.05
C ILE A 16 -16.91 -1.63 39.70
N CYS A 17 -17.08 -2.96 39.68
CA CYS A 17 -17.32 -3.72 38.44
C CYS A 17 -18.60 -3.27 37.72
N ALA A 18 -19.68 -3.02 38.46
CA ALA A 18 -20.94 -2.52 37.91
C ALA A 18 -20.81 -1.08 37.38
N GLY A 19 -20.02 -0.24 38.06
CA GLY A 19 -19.68 1.12 37.61
C GLY A 19 -18.91 1.12 36.30
N PHE A 20 -17.90 0.23 36.16
CA PHE A 20 -17.21 0.02 34.88
C PHE A 20 -18.18 -0.42 33.77
N TYR A 21 -19.03 -1.40 34.04
CA TYR A 21 -20.00 -1.90 33.04
C TYR A 21 -20.99 -0.82 32.59
N LYS A 22 -21.48 0.02 33.51
CA LYS A 22 -22.38 1.16 33.18
C LYS A 22 -21.66 2.32 32.48
N ALA A 23 -20.37 2.50 32.71
CA ALA A 23 -19.55 3.53 32.03
C ALA A 23 -19.14 3.13 30.60
N GLY A 24 -19.68 2.03 30.06
CA GLY A 24 -19.34 1.53 28.73
C GLY A 24 -18.03 0.75 28.67
N TYR A 25 -17.49 0.33 29.82
CA TYR A 25 -16.31 -0.52 29.87
C TYR A 25 -16.69 -1.96 29.50
N GLU A 26 -16.40 -2.36 28.26
CA GLU A 26 -16.46 -3.76 27.86
C GLU A 26 -15.21 -4.48 28.36
N LEU A 27 -15.38 -5.59 29.09
CA LEU A 27 -14.27 -6.47 29.40
C LEU A 27 -13.64 -6.95 28.09
N PRO A 28 -12.29 -6.99 27.98
CA PRO A 28 -11.63 -7.49 26.78
C PRO A 28 -12.13 -8.91 26.49
N GLY A 29 -12.84 -9.06 25.36
CA GLY A 29 -13.39 -10.34 24.95
C GLY A 29 -12.29 -11.32 24.59
N LYS A 30 -12.44 -12.59 25.00
CA LYS A 30 -11.57 -13.66 24.47
C LYS A 30 -11.91 -13.92 23.01
N ASP A 31 -10.90 -14.40 22.28
CA ASP A 31 -11.06 -14.89 20.90
C ASP A 31 -12.15 -15.96 20.84
N ARG A 32 -13.20 -15.69 20.05
CA ARG A 32 -14.34 -16.60 19.85
C ARG A 32 -14.00 -17.76 18.90
N ARG A 33 -12.80 -17.78 18.30
CA ARG A 33 -12.32 -18.73 17.27
C ARG A 33 -10.99 -19.42 17.68
N PRO A 34 -11.00 -20.27 18.72
CA PRO A 34 -9.77 -20.82 19.30
C PRO A 34 -8.91 -21.72 18.38
N GLU A 35 -9.39 -22.20 17.24
CA GLU A 35 -8.67 -23.16 16.38
C GLU A 35 -8.09 -22.59 15.08
N VAL A 36 -8.27 -21.29 14.81
CA VAL A 36 -7.71 -20.66 13.60
C VAL A 36 -6.27 -20.21 13.90
N PRO A 37 -5.26 -20.65 13.13
CA PRO A 37 -3.88 -20.24 13.34
C PRO A 37 -3.62 -18.82 12.87
N PHE A 38 -2.62 -18.18 13.50
CA PHE A 38 -2.18 -16.84 13.14
C PHE A 38 -1.39 -16.84 11.84
N PHE A 39 -1.62 -15.83 11.00
CA PHE A 39 -0.83 -15.57 9.81
C PHE A 39 0.69 -15.55 10.10
N PRO A 40 1.54 -16.15 9.25
CA PRO A 40 1.21 -16.86 8.00
C PRO A 40 0.89 -18.35 8.18
N LYS A 41 0.73 -18.85 9.40
CA LYS A 41 0.32 -20.23 9.67
C LYS A 41 -1.14 -20.44 9.22
N ILE A 42 -1.42 -21.62 8.67
CA ILE A 42 -2.69 -21.97 8.05
C ILE A 42 -3.26 -23.26 8.66
N THR A 43 -4.60 -23.43 8.65
CA THR A 43 -5.26 -24.59 9.28
C THR A 43 -4.85 -25.92 8.67
N ASP A 44 -4.55 -25.95 7.38
CA ASP A 44 -4.15 -27.16 6.64
C ASP A 44 -2.71 -27.04 6.09
N SER A 45 -1.76 -26.86 7.01
CA SER A 45 -0.35 -26.75 6.65
C SER A 45 0.26 -28.05 6.10
N GLY A 46 -0.43 -29.19 6.20
CA GLY A 46 -0.02 -30.46 5.61
C GLY A 46 -0.20 -30.44 4.09
N ASN A 47 -1.35 -29.95 3.60
CA ASN A 47 -1.68 -29.93 2.17
C ASN A 47 -1.39 -28.60 1.48
N PHE A 48 -1.22 -27.51 2.23
CA PHE A 48 -0.99 -26.18 1.67
C PHE A 48 0.31 -25.55 2.16
N GLY A 49 0.87 -24.68 1.32
CA GLY A 49 2.00 -23.82 1.65
C GLY A 49 1.59 -22.36 1.57
N ASN A 50 2.07 -21.56 2.52
CA ASN A 50 1.96 -20.11 2.51
C ASN A 50 3.30 -19.50 2.93
N ILE A 51 4.05 -18.97 1.98
CA ILE A 51 5.40 -18.47 2.22
C ILE A 51 5.57 -17.05 1.68
N ALA A 52 6.32 -16.22 2.41
CA ALA A 52 6.71 -14.92 1.92
C ALA A 52 7.71 -15.06 0.75
N VAL A 53 7.65 -14.13 -0.18
CA VAL A 53 8.71 -13.89 -1.16
C VAL A 53 9.70 -12.95 -0.48
N ASP A 54 10.64 -13.55 0.26
CA ASP A 54 11.49 -12.86 1.24
C ASP A 54 12.32 -11.70 0.68
N SER A 55 12.54 -11.64 -0.63
CA SER A 55 13.30 -10.58 -1.29
C SER A 55 12.51 -9.28 -1.54
N MET A 56 11.25 -9.16 -1.10
CA MET A 56 10.36 -8.04 -1.49
C MET A 56 9.65 -7.40 -0.31
N ASN A 57 10.30 -6.45 0.36
CA ASN A 57 9.63 -5.48 1.22
C ASN A 57 9.02 -4.39 0.34
N VAL A 58 7.78 -4.62 -0.09
CA VAL A 58 7.06 -3.75 -1.02
C VAL A 58 6.67 -2.45 -0.32
N SER A 59 7.21 -1.34 -0.79
CA SER A 59 6.88 0.01 -0.33
C SER A 59 5.61 0.52 -1.01
N ALA A 60 5.38 0.13 -2.25
CA ALA A 60 4.22 0.50 -3.04
C ALA A 60 4.02 -0.49 -4.22
N TYR A 61 2.79 -0.72 -4.67
CA TYR A 61 2.55 -1.40 -5.95
C TYR A 61 1.34 -0.86 -6.72
N ARG A 62 1.31 -1.10 -8.02
CA ARG A 62 0.16 -0.81 -8.90
C ARG A 62 -0.40 -2.10 -9.47
N ASN A 63 -1.63 -2.42 -9.07
CA ASN A 63 -2.38 -3.60 -9.49
C ASN A 63 -3.66 -3.16 -10.23
N ASN A 64 -3.56 -2.91 -11.54
CA ASN A 64 -4.74 -2.65 -12.38
C ASN A 64 -5.31 -3.99 -12.86
N PRO A 65 -6.55 -4.39 -12.50
CA PRO A 65 -7.16 -5.64 -12.95
C PRO A 65 -7.14 -5.88 -14.47
N GLU A 66 -7.22 -4.80 -15.27
CA GLU A 66 -7.19 -4.88 -16.75
C GLU A 66 -5.77 -5.10 -17.30
N SER A 67 -4.74 -4.79 -16.50
CA SER A 67 -3.34 -4.98 -16.86
C SER A 67 -2.92 -6.44 -16.68
N LYS A 68 -2.16 -6.97 -17.64
CA LYS A 68 -1.44 -8.25 -17.51
C LYS A 68 -0.22 -8.18 -16.59
N TYR A 69 0.10 -6.96 -16.14
CA TYR A 69 1.31 -6.66 -15.40
C TYR A 69 1.02 -5.98 -14.07
N ILE A 70 1.93 -6.21 -13.12
CA ILE A 70 1.94 -5.63 -11.79
C ILE A 70 3.26 -4.89 -11.66
N LEU A 71 3.19 -3.61 -11.31
CA LEU A 71 4.38 -2.82 -11.00
C LEU A 71 4.59 -2.81 -9.49
N LEU A 72 5.79 -3.16 -9.05
CA LEU A 72 6.18 -3.22 -7.66
C LEU A 72 7.33 -2.27 -7.40
N GLU A 73 7.23 -1.52 -6.31
CA GLU A 73 8.32 -0.80 -5.69
C GLU A 73 8.69 -1.53 -4.39
N TYR A 74 9.97 -1.77 -4.16
CA TYR A 74 10.44 -2.39 -2.93
C TYR A 74 11.63 -1.64 -2.34
N ASN A 75 11.66 -1.60 -1.02
CA ASN A 75 12.78 -1.06 -0.27
C ASN A 75 13.98 -2.01 -0.43
N ARG A 76 15.07 -1.52 -1.01
CA ARG A 76 16.31 -2.28 -1.13
C ARG A 76 17.33 -1.83 -0.09
N ASP A 77 17.64 -0.54 -0.05
CA ASP A 77 18.62 0.10 0.86
C ASP A 77 18.29 1.59 1.07
N ALA A 78 18.94 2.27 2.02
CA ALA A 78 18.70 3.70 2.30
C ALA A 78 19.02 4.66 1.13
N ALA A 79 19.79 4.20 0.13
CA ALA A 79 20.23 5.00 -1.01
C ALA A 79 19.25 5.01 -2.21
N GLY A 80 18.19 4.19 -2.19
CA GLY A 80 17.26 4.10 -3.31
C GLY A 80 16.20 3.03 -3.14
N PHE A 81 15.56 2.65 -4.24
CA PHE A 81 14.48 1.66 -4.25
C PHE A 81 14.62 0.71 -5.45
N GLY A 82 14.02 -0.47 -5.34
CA GLY A 82 13.90 -1.40 -6.45
C GLY A 82 12.57 -1.24 -7.15
N LEU A 83 12.59 -1.27 -8.47
CA LEU A 83 11.41 -1.28 -9.32
C LEU A 83 11.36 -2.63 -10.05
N SER A 84 10.24 -3.35 -9.95
CA SER A 84 10.02 -4.59 -10.68
C SER A 84 8.66 -4.58 -11.37
N LEU A 85 8.66 -4.88 -12.67
CA LEU A 85 7.45 -5.17 -13.42
C LEU A 85 7.32 -6.68 -13.57
N LYS A 86 6.19 -7.24 -13.13
CA LYS A 86 5.92 -8.67 -13.16
C LYS A 86 4.66 -8.99 -13.95
N ASN A 87 4.58 -10.17 -14.55
CA ASN A 87 3.31 -10.69 -15.08
C ASN A 87 2.41 -11.23 -13.95
N ARG A 88 1.18 -11.66 -14.28
CA ARG A 88 0.24 -12.29 -13.33
C ARG A 88 0.70 -13.65 -12.79
N SER A 89 1.69 -14.29 -13.41
CA SER A 89 2.38 -15.47 -12.88
C SER A 89 3.57 -15.09 -11.98
N PHE A 90 3.72 -13.79 -11.70
CA PHE A 90 4.76 -13.20 -10.86
C PHE A 90 6.21 -13.38 -11.39
N GLN A 91 6.37 -13.63 -12.69
CA GLN A 91 7.65 -13.64 -13.37
C GLN A 91 8.13 -12.21 -13.63
N SER A 92 9.41 -11.92 -13.35
CA SER A 92 10.02 -10.61 -13.65
C SER A 92 10.12 -10.40 -15.16
N ILE A 93 9.66 -9.23 -15.62
CA ILE A 93 9.79 -8.74 -17.00
C ILE A 93 10.81 -7.62 -17.07
N TYR A 94 10.85 -6.81 -16.00
CA TYR A 94 11.80 -5.72 -15.83
C TYR A 94 12.13 -5.63 -14.35
N GLU A 95 13.39 -5.38 -14.06
CA GLU A 95 13.86 -5.19 -12.69
C GLU A 95 15.07 -4.28 -12.69
N ARG A 96 15.02 -3.20 -11.89
CA ARG A 96 16.11 -2.25 -11.78
C ARG A 96 16.10 -1.56 -10.42
N SER A 97 17.29 -1.30 -9.89
CA SER A 97 17.46 -0.38 -8.77
C SER A 97 17.58 1.05 -9.26
N LEU A 98 16.81 1.94 -8.63
CA LEU A 98 16.76 3.35 -8.95
C LEU A 98 17.27 4.17 -7.75
N PRO A 99 18.03 5.25 -8.00
CA PRO A 99 18.41 6.19 -6.96
C PRO A 99 17.19 6.81 -6.25
N SER A 100 17.35 7.15 -4.98
CA SER A 100 16.33 7.92 -4.25
C SER A 100 15.97 9.21 -5.00
N GLY A 101 14.68 9.52 -5.07
CA GLY A 101 14.15 10.66 -5.82
C GLY A 101 13.87 10.40 -7.30
N SER A 102 14.24 9.22 -7.84
CA SER A 102 13.84 8.84 -9.20
C SER A 102 12.32 8.71 -9.29
N ILE A 103 11.77 9.04 -10.45
CA ILE A 103 10.34 8.91 -10.74
C ILE A 103 10.09 7.81 -11.76
N TYR A 104 8.90 7.23 -11.72
CA TYR A 104 8.47 6.27 -12.72
C TYR A 104 6.97 6.33 -12.95
N ALA A 105 6.54 5.95 -14.15
CA ALA A 105 5.14 5.77 -14.48
C ALA A 105 4.96 4.60 -15.44
N PHE A 106 3.98 3.76 -15.16
CA PHE A 106 3.62 2.66 -16.04
C PHE A 106 2.31 2.97 -16.76
N ASP A 107 2.35 2.95 -18.09
CA ASP A 107 1.18 2.97 -18.94
C ASP A 107 0.91 1.55 -19.48
N HIS A 108 -0.08 0.91 -18.88
CA HIS A 108 -0.49 -0.44 -19.25
C HIS A 108 -1.16 -0.55 -20.62
N ILE A 109 -1.67 0.55 -21.19
CA ILE A 109 -2.31 0.55 -22.52
C ILE A 109 -1.23 0.48 -23.60
N SER A 110 -0.24 1.38 -23.53
CA SER A 110 0.88 1.40 -24.48
C SER A 110 1.94 0.34 -24.18
N GLY A 111 1.97 -0.20 -22.96
CA GLY A 111 3.02 -1.13 -22.54
C GLY A 111 4.37 -0.43 -22.36
N LEU A 112 4.35 0.84 -21.96
CA LEU A 112 5.55 1.65 -21.74
C LEU A 112 5.72 1.96 -20.25
N LEU A 113 6.95 1.80 -19.76
CA LEU A 113 7.38 2.22 -18.44
C LEU A 113 8.35 3.40 -18.59
N PHE A 114 7.91 4.56 -18.14
CA PHE A 114 8.66 5.82 -18.16
C PHE A 114 9.47 5.93 -16.86
N ILE A 115 10.74 6.32 -16.97
CA ILE A 115 11.66 6.45 -15.83
C ILE A 115 12.40 7.77 -15.94
N GLY A 116 12.35 8.57 -14.87
CA GLY A 116 13.22 9.73 -14.68
C GLY A 116 14.23 9.41 -13.59
N LEU A 117 15.50 9.30 -13.94
CA LEU A 117 16.58 8.98 -13.00
C LEU A 117 17.00 10.25 -12.27
N ALA A 118 16.92 10.23 -10.95
CA ALA A 118 17.38 11.36 -10.14
C ALA A 118 18.88 11.58 -10.30
N ASP A 119 19.28 12.86 -10.33
CA ASP A 119 20.69 13.21 -10.18
C ASP A 119 21.15 12.97 -8.73
N THR A 120 22.18 12.15 -8.58
CA THR A 120 22.83 11.87 -7.29
C THR A 120 23.47 13.11 -6.65
N ALA A 121 23.63 14.21 -7.38
CA ALA A 121 24.22 15.46 -6.89
C ALA A 121 23.25 16.34 -6.05
N GLY A 122 22.02 15.89 -5.77
CA GLY A 122 21.17 16.49 -4.74
C GLY A 122 20.32 17.70 -5.18
N LYS A 123 20.27 18.02 -6.48
CA LYS A 123 19.30 19.01 -6.99
C LYS A 123 17.91 18.37 -7.06
N ARG A 124 17.03 18.75 -6.14
CA ARG A 124 15.61 18.35 -6.18
C ARG A 124 15.01 18.75 -7.53
N ASN A 125 14.34 17.80 -8.19
CA ASN A 125 13.63 17.93 -9.47
C ASN A 125 14.50 17.99 -10.74
N ASP A 126 15.82 17.75 -10.65
CA ASP A 126 16.65 17.59 -11.84
C ASP A 126 16.92 16.10 -12.10
N TYR A 127 16.68 15.67 -13.34
CA TYR A 127 16.82 14.27 -13.75
C TYR A 127 18.04 14.11 -14.64
N ALA A 128 19.00 13.32 -14.17
CA ALA A 128 20.24 13.04 -14.88
C ALA A 128 19.99 12.37 -16.24
N ALA A 129 18.97 11.52 -16.31
CA ALA A 129 18.54 10.89 -17.55
C ALA A 129 17.07 10.51 -17.48
N CYS A 130 16.44 10.41 -18.65
CA CYS A 130 15.08 9.92 -18.80
C CYS A 130 15.07 8.77 -19.80
N GLU A 131 14.34 7.71 -19.49
CA GLU A 131 14.33 6.48 -20.26
C GLU A 131 12.92 5.92 -20.35
N ILE A 132 12.68 5.12 -21.38
CA ILE A 132 11.42 4.43 -21.61
C ILE A 132 11.71 2.96 -21.85
N TYR A 133 11.19 2.09 -20.99
CA TYR A 133 11.20 0.66 -21.20
C TYR A 133 9.95 0.22 -21.96
N ASN A 134 10.16 -0.35 -23.15
CA ASN A 134 9.10 -0.93 -23.95
C ASN A 134 8.94 -2.41 -23.60
N ILE A 135 7.80 -2.78 -23.02
CA ILE A 135 7.56 -4.12 -22.48
C ILE A 135 7.49 -5.18 -23.57
N SER A 136 6.88 -4.87 -24.72
CA SER A 136 6.72 -5.84 -25.81
C SER A 136 8.05 -6.13 -26.48
N LYS A 137 8.89 -5.10 -26.68
CA LYS A 137 10.25 -5.23 -27.23
C LYS A 137 11.26 -5.72 -26.21
N ARG A 138 10.96 -5.62 -24.90
CA ARG A 138 11.88 -5.85 -23.78
C ARG A 138 13.18 -5.04 -23.92
N THR A 139 13.04 -3.79 -24.33
CA THR A 139 14.17 -2.90 -24.62
C THR A 139 13.98 -1.57 -23.91
N LEU A 140 15.07 -1.08 -23.33
CA LEU A 140 15.15 0.25 -22.75
C LEU A 140 15.64 1.24 -23.80
N PHE A 141 14.92 2.33 -23.99
CA PHE A 141 15.27 3.40 -24.91
C PHE A 141 15.60 4.67 -24.11
N PRO A 142 16.76 5.30 -24.32
CA PRO A 142 17.01 6.62 -23.79
C PRO A 142 16.07 7.63 -24.47
N ALA A 143 15.45 8.52 -23.69
CA ALA A 143 14.68 9.61 -24.26
C ALA A 143 15.63 10.75 -24.66
N VAL A 144 15.48 11.26 -25.88
CA VAL A 144 16.29 12.37 -26.38
C VAL A 144 15.85 13.66 -25.71
N GLU A 145 16.75 14.30 -24.98
CA GLU A 145 16.48 15.60 -24.36
C GLU A 145 16.39 16.70 -25.42
N LEU A 146 15.26 17.40 -25.44
CA LEU A 146 15.05 18.56 -26.31
C LEU A 146 15.44 19.82 -25.54
N ASN A 147 16.35 20.61 -26.12
CA ASN A 147 16.61 21.98 -25.70
C ASN A 147 15.54 22.93 -26.27
N GLN A 148 15.62 24.22 -25.95
CA GLN A 148 14.65 25.23 -26.41
C GLN A 148 14.50 25.22 -27.95
N GLU A 149 15.62 25.24 -28.67
CA GLU A 149 15.64 25.32 -30.13
C GLU A 149 14.97 24.09 -30.77
N ASN A 150 15.43 22.89 -30.39
CA ASN A 150 14.89 21.63 -30.89
C ASN A 150 13.42 21.44 -30.53
N TYR A 151 13.01 21.88 -29.34
CA TYR A 151 11.61 21.88 -28.93
C TYR A 151 10.77 22.79 -29.83
N GLN A 152 11.18 24.04 -30.05
CA GLN A 152 10.42 24.97 -30.90
C GLN A 152 10.31 24.47 -32.34
N MET A 153 11.33 23.80 -32.87
CA MET A 153 11.30 23.19 -34.20
C MET A 153 10.35 21.99 -34.30
N LYS A 154 10.28 21.16 -33.24
CA LYS A 154 9.51 19.90 -33.27
C LYS A 154 8.11 20.01 -32.67
N LYS A 155 7.80 21.03 -31.87
CA LYS A 155 6.61 21.07 -30.99
C LYS A 155 5.30 20.73 -31.70
N ASP A 156 5.07 21.20 -32.93
CA ASP A 156 3.80 20.97 -33.62
C ASP A 156 3.60 19.50 -34.05
N GLY A 157 4.68 18.71 -34.08
CA GLY A 157 4.66 17.28 -34.36
C GLY A 157 4.84 16.36 -33.15
N LEU A 158 4.95 16.91 -31.93
CA LEU A 158 5.16 16.12 -30.73
C LEU A 158 3.82 15.58 -30.18
N ARG A 159 3.79 14.27 -29.92
CA ARG A 159 2.70 13.61 -29.19
C ARG A 159 3.09 13.43 -27.74
N VAL A 160 2.34 14.01 -26.81
CA VAL A 160 2.57 13.78 -25.38
C VAL A 160 2.30 12.33 -25.02
N LEU A 161 3.27 11.70 -24.37
CA LEU A 161 3.13 10.39 -23.74
C LEU A 161 2.81 10.51 -22.26
N LYS A 162 3.65 11.26 -21.51
CA LYS A 162 3.49 11.44 -20.06
C LYS A 162 3.98 12.78 -19.54
N PHE A 163 3.29 13.31 -18.53
CA PHE A 163 3.63 14.49 -17.75
C PHE A 163 3.97 14.08 -16.33
N HIS A 164 5.04 14.61 -15.77
CA HIS A 164 5.23 14.63 -14.33
C HIS A 164 5.09 16.07 -13.83
N ALA A 165 4.10 16.32 -12.96
CA ALA A 165 3.88 17.62 -12.36
C ALA A 165 3.89 17.52 -10.82
N ASN A 166 4.73 18.31 -10.16
CA ASN A 166 4.70 18.49 -8.71
C ASN A 166 4.41 19.96 -8.42
N GLY A 167 3.14 20.36 -8.61
CA GLY A 167 2.69 21.76 -8.66
C GLY A 167 2.85 22.39 -10.04
N LEU A 168 4.04 22.30 -10.64
CA LEU A 168 4.32 22.66 -12.04
C LEU A 168 4.93 21.45 -12.78
N ALA A 169 4.79 21.43 -14.11
CA ALA A 169 5.38 20.36 -14.94
C ALA A 169 6.91 20.38 -14.84
N SER A 170 7.51 19.30 -14.33
CA SER A 170 8.96 19.14 -14.19
C SER A 170 9.55 18.27 -15.30
N VAL A 171 8.79 17.34 -15.87
CA VAL A 171 9.21 16.49 -17.01
C VAL A 171 8.01 16.21 -17.92
N ILE A 172 8.22 16.26 -19.23
CA ILE A 172 7.23 15.78 -20.22
C ILE A 172 7.93 14.87 -21.23
N PHE A 173 7.41 13.64 -21.35
CA PHE A 173 7.80 12.66 -22.36
C PHE A 173 6.93 12.80 -23.60
N PHE A 174 7.57 12.77 -24.76
CA PHE A 174 6.94 12.83 -26.07
C PHE A 174 7.36 11.66 -26.95
N GLU A 175 6.57 11.45 -28.00
CA GLU A 175 6.97 10.75 -29.21
C GLU A 175 6.94 11.76 -30.37
N ASP A 176 7.99 11.81 -31.17
CA ASP A 176 7.99 12.62 -32.39
C ASP A 176 7.37 11.86 -33.59
N GLN A 177 7.25 12.53 -34.73
CA GLN A 177 6.63 11.96 -35.93
C GLN A 177 7.41 10.76 -36.51
N GLU A 178 8.68 10.61 -36.16
CA GLU A 178 9.54 9.49 -36.56
C GLU A 178 9.46 8.31 -35.58
N GLY A 179 8.70 8.46 -34.48
CA GLY A 179 8.57 7.45 -33.43
C GLY A 179 9.72 7.47 -32.42
N HIS A 180 10.52 8.53 -32.39
CA HIS A 180 11.56 8.70 -31.39
C HIS A 180 10.99 9.24 -30.08
N TYR A 181 11.45 8.67 -28.98
CA TYR A 181 11.10 9.15 -27.65
C TYR A 181 11.93 10.37 -27.27
N CYS A 182 11.24 11.46 -26.95
CA CYS A 182 11.84 12.73 -26.60
C CYS A 182 11.41 13.16 -25.19
N VAL A 183 12.17 14.04 -24.56
CA VAL A 183 11.87 14.58 -23.24
C VAL A 183 12.22 16.05 -23.14
N VAL A 184 11.39 16.82 -22.43
CA VAL A 184 11.74 18.15 -21.92
C VAL A 184 11.69 18.13 -20.40
N LYS A 185 12.56 18.92 -19.77
CA LYS A 185 12.70 18.99 -18.30
C LYS A 185 12.59 20.45 -17.82
N ASN A 186 12.31 20.61 -16.53
CA ASN A 186 12.42 21.88 -15.79
C ASN A 186 11.67 23.04 -16.46
N GLY A 187 12.32 24.21 -16.61
CA GLY A 187 11.69 25.42 -17.15
C GLY A 187 11.05 25.22 -18.53
N LEU A 188 11.66 24.39 -19.38
CA LEU A 188 11.10 24.07 -20.70
C LEU A 188 9.88 23.16 -20.60
N ALA A 189 9.82 22.24 -19.63
CA ALA A 189 8.61 21.47 -19.34
C ALA A 189 7.45 22.38 -18.90
N ILE A 190 7.73 23.42 -18.10
CA ILE A 190 6.74 24.42 -17.70
C ILE A 190 6.20 25.18 -18.93
N GLU A 191 7.09 25.63 -19.82
CA GLU A 191 6.68 26.31 -21.07
C GLU A 191 5.87 25.39 -21.99
N ALA A 192 6.34 24.15 -22.16
CA ALA A 192 5.66 23.16 -22.99
C ALA A 192 4.29 22.80 -22.44
N SER A 193 4.11 22.74 -21.12
CA SER A 193 2.79 22.47 -20.51
C SER A 193 1.72 23.54 -20.81
N LYS A 194 2.12 24.74 -21.24
CA LYS A 194 1.17 25.77 -21.71
C LYS A 194 0.64 25.49 -23.12
N HIS A 195 1.42 24.78 -23.93
CA HIS A 195 1.06 24.38 -25.30
C HIS A 195 0.33 23.04 -25.32
N PHE A 196 0.75 22.11 -24.46
CA PHE A 196 0.13 20.80 -24.32
C PHE A 196 -0.67 20.75 -23.02
N PRO A 197 -2.00 20.89 -23.08
CA PRO A 197 -2.82 20.89 -21.88
C PRO A 197 -2.69 19.54 -21.17
N TYR A 198 -2.51 19.62 -19.85
CA TYR A 198 -2.49 18.45 -18.99
C TYR A 198 -3.77 17.63 -19.16
N GLN A 199 -3.61 16.31 -19.32
CA GLN A 199 -4.72 15.37 -19.29
C GLN A 199 -4.49 14.39 -18.14
N LYS A 200 -5.53 14.08 -17.36
CA LYS A 200 -5.40 13.22 -16.17
C LYS A 200 -4.80 11.84 -16.50
N ASN A 201 -5.06 11.30 -17.69
CA ASN A 201 -4.51 10.03 -18.16
C ASN A 201 -3.03 10.13 -18.57
N SER A 202 -2.51 11.32 -18.85
CA SER A 202 -1.11 11.55 -19.20
C SER A 202 -0.25 11.92 -18.00
N ASP A 203 -0.80 12.03 -16.79
CA ASP A 203 0.01 12.21 -15.59
C ASP A 203 0.84 10.96 -15.26
N PHE A 204 1.96 11.18 -14.56
CA PHE A 204 2.59 10.19 -13.72
C PHE A 204 1.59 9.89 -12.61
N ASN A 205 0.76 8.88 -12.81
CA ASN A 205 -0.10 8.35 -11.75
C ASN A 205 0.81 7.82 -10.64
N THR A 206 1.10 8.68 -9.67
CA THR A 206 1.76 8.38 -8.41
C THR A 206 0.82 7.66 -7.44
N GLU A 207 -0.43 7.38 -7.83
CA GLU A 207 -1.31 6.45 -7.11
C GLU A 207 -0.83 5.01 -7.29
N VAL A 208 0.33 4.76 -6.71
CA VAL A 208 0.79 3.45 -6.27
C VAL A 208 0.17 3.25 -4.88
N SER A 209 -1.15 3.09 -4.84
CA SER A 209 -1.89 2.99 -3.59
C SER A 209 -1.96 1.54 -3.14
N ILE A 210 -1.60 1.31 -1.88
CA ILE A 210 -1.81 0.04 -1.21
C ILE A 210 -3.27 0.03 -0.71
N ARG A 211 -4.06 -0.99 -1.05
CA ARG A 211 -5.51 -1.05 -0.74
C ARG A 211 -5.81 -1.55 0.66
N ILE A 212 -6.31 -0.69 1.57
CA ILE A 212 -6.35 -0.96 3.03
C ILE A 212 -7.12 -2.25 3.33
N GLY A 213 -6.54 -3.14 4.13
CA GLY A 213 -7.18 -4.37 4.58
C GLY A 213 -8.19 -4.08 5.68
N GLY A 214 -9.38 -4.67 5.58
CA GLY A 214 -10.48 -4.48 6.53
C GLY A 214 -11.66 -3.66 6.02
N ASP A 215 -11.61 -3.18 4.78
CA ASP A 215 -12.77 -2.59 4.11
C ASP A 215 -13.80 -3.71 3.79
N PRO A 216 -15.07 -3.60 4.22
CA PRO A 216 -16.13 -4.53 3.84
C PRO A 216 -16.34 -4.66 2.32
N GLU A 217 -15.79 -3.75 1.51
CA GLU A 217 -15.78 -3.83 0.05
C GLU A 217 -14.71 -4.79 -0.52
N ILE A 218 -13.84 -5.37 0.33
CA ILE A 218 -12.87 -6.39 -0.10
C ILE A 218 -13.60 -7.71 -0.41
N SER A 219 -14.06 -7.82 -1.65
CA SER A 219 -14.48 -9.07 -2.26
C SER A 219 -13.56 -9.40 -3.43
N HIS A 220 -12.42 -10.02 -3.12
CA HIS A 220 -11.63 -10.66 -4.17
C HIS A 220 -12.08 -12.11 -4.31
N PRO A 221 -12.10 -12.69 -5.53
CA PRO A 221 -12.61 -14.04 -5.74
C PRO A 221 -11.98 -15.13 -4.86
N ASN A 222 -10.71 -14.94 -4.46
CA ASN A 222 -9.97 -15.92 -3.65
C ASN A 222 -9.70 -15.46 -2.21
N PHE A 223 -10.16 -14.28 -1.81
CA PHE A 223 -10.00 -13.76 -0.46
C PHE A 223 -11.29 -13.17 0.07
N THR A 224 -11.73 -13.65 1.22
CA THR A 224 -12.95 -13.15 1.86
C THR A 224 -12.72 -12.98 3.35
N LEU A 225 -12.96 -11.77 3.86
CA LEU A 225 -13.13 -11.53 5.28
C LEU A 225 -14.47 -12.14 5.70
N TYR A 226 -14.47 -13.02 6.68
CA TYR A 226 -15.70 -13.69 7.12
C TYR A 226 -16.06 -13.42 8.59
N ASP A 227 -15.14 -12.86 9.37
CA ASP A 227 -15.39 -12.48 10.77
C ASP A 227 -14.39 -11.40 11.21
N GLN A 228 -14.84 -10.50 12.08
CA GLN A 228 -14.03 -9.49 12.76
C GLN A 228 -14.39 -9.54 14.25
N ALA A 229 -13.45 -9.97 15.09
CA ALA A 229 -13.66 -10.04 16.54
C ALA A 229 -12.83 -8.97 17.26
N VAL A 230 -13.40 -8.33 18.28
CA VAL A 230 -12.67 -7.43 19.19
C VAL A 230 -12.02 -8.27 20.28
N LEU A 231 -10.69 -8.18 20.41
CA LEU A 231 -9.93 -8.93 21.42
C LEU A 231 -9.55 -8.13 22.66
N GLY A 232 -9.70 -6.81 22.63
CA GLY A 232 -9.49 -6.05 23.83
C GLY A 232 -9.63 -4.55 23.66
N ILE A 233 -9.98 -3.92 24.78
CA ILE A 233 -9.94 -2.48 24.98
C ILE A 233 -8.78 -2.23 25.94
N LYS A 234 -7.69 -1.62 25.46
CA LYS A 234 -6.57 -1.21 26.31
C LYS A 234 -6.77 0.22 26.74
N VAL A 235 -6.74 0.47 28.05
CA VAL A 235 -6.64 1.82 28.59
C VAL A 235 -5.23 2.33 28.29
N LYS A 236 -5.08 3.36 27.44
CA LYS A 236 -3.84 4.14 27.44
C LYS A 236 -3.76 4.81 28.81
N SER A 237 -2.62 4.65 29.47
CA SER A 237 -2.37 5.24 30.79
C SER A 237 -2.92 6.67 30.84
N LEU A 238 -3.82 6.95 31.80
CA LEU A 238 -4.35 8.28 32.11
C LEU A 238 -3.23 9.34 32.30
N LEU A 239 -1.99 8.88 32.55
CA LEU A 239 -0.79 9.67 32.77
C LEU A 239 -0.08 10.16 31.50
N HIS A 240 -0.46 9.71 30.30
CA HIS A 240 0.13 10.20 29.06
C HIS A 240 -0.72 11.31 28.42
N MET A 241 -1.15 12.28 29.23
CA MET A 241 -1.37 13.62 28.68
C MET A 241 0.02 14.17 28.41
N GLY A 242 0.47 14.10 27.15
CA GLY A 242 1.70 14.76 26.74
C GLY A 242 1.61 16.21 27.20
N THR A 243 2.53 16.64 28.05
CA THR A 243 2.75 18.06 28.26
C THR A 243 2.95 18.68 26.88
N PRO A 244 2.22 19.75 26.53
CA PRO A 244 2.40 20.41 25.25
C PRO A 244 3.80 21.01 25.23
N SER A 245 4.77 20.24 24.75
CA SER A 245 6.15 20.66 24.58
C SER A 245 6.50 20.56 23.10
N SER A 246 6.41 21.74 22.49
CA SER A 246 7.20 22.28 21.39
C SER A 246 7.42 21.44 20.12
N SER A 247 6.81 21.97 19.04
CA SER A 247 7.28 22.06 17.65
C SER A 247 7.51 20.75 16.89
N SER A 248 7.07 20.57 15.65
CA SER A 248 6.70 21.52 14.59
C SER A 248 5.89 20.76 13.55
N ASP A 249 4.92 21.46 12.94
CA ASP A 249 4.25 21.10 11.69
C ASP A 249 3.45 19.79 11.66
N TYR A 250 2.21 19.86 12.14
CA TYR A 250 1.14 18.99 11.64
C TYR A 250 -0.13 19.81 11.46
N ASP A 251 -0.37 20.12 10.19
CA ASP A 251 -1.56 20.72 9.59
C ASP A 251 -2.87 20.49 10.36
N GLY A 252 -3.69 21.55 10.44
CA GLY A 252 -4.89 21.70 11.28
C GLY A 252 -5.99 20.66 11.06
N SER A 253 -5.82 19.73 10.13
CA SER A 253 -6.68 18.57 9.88
C SER A 253 -6.64 17.50 10.98
N ARG A 254 -5.58 17.42 11.78
CA ARG A 254 -5.57 16.54 12.98
C ARG A 254 -6.29 17.17 14.18
N ARG A 255 -6.21 18.50 14.36
CA ARG A 255 -6.97 19.22 15.40
C ARG A 255 -8.47 19.14 15.16
N ARG A 256 -8.93 19.32 13.92
CA ARG A 256 -10.37 19.22 13.60
C ARG A 256 -10.98 17.85 13.84
N ARG A 257 -10.20 16.76 13.75
CA ARG A 257 -10.70 15.41 14.08
C ARG A 257 -11.00 15.22 15.56
N TYR A 258 -10.38 16.01 16.43
CA TYR A 258 -10.69 16.02 17.87
C TYR A 258 -11.73 17.08 18.24
N GLU A 259 -11.83 18.18 17.47
CA GLU A 259 -12.73 19.30 17.73
C GLU A 259 -14.17 19.09 17.19
N GLN A 260 -14.38 18.29 16.13
CA GLN A 260 -15.72 18.09 15.55
C GLN A 260 -16.63 17.07 16.25
N ASN A 261 -16.18 16.46 17.36
CA ASN A 261 -17.09 15.79 18.27
C ASN A 261 -17.61 16.79 19.31
N GLU A 262 -18.52 17.68 18.89
CA GLU A 262 -19.22 18.68 19.73
C GLU A 262 -20.18 18.05 20.78
N GLY A 263 -19.76 16.97 21.44
CA GLY A 263 -20.51 16.30 22.51
C GLY A 263 -19.66 15.73 23.64
N TYR A 264 -18.33 15.85 23.61
CA TYR A 264 -17.45 15.24 24.62
C TYR A 264 -16.76 16.28 25.51
N SER A 265 -17.57 17.04 26.25
CA SER A 265 -17.14 17.72 27.46
C SER A 265 -17.01 16.70 28.61
N GLY A 266 -15.83 16.09 28.75
CA GLY A 266 -15.52 15.28 29.93
C GLY A 266 -14.61 14.11 29.60
N VAL A 267 -13.29 14.33 29.69
CA VAL A 267 -12.22 13.34 29.87
C VAL A 267 -12.58 11.92 29.44
N GLN A 268 -12.58 11.66 28.14
CA GLN A 268 -12.59 10.29 27.65
C GLN A 268 -11.17 9.72 27.75
N GLY A 269 -11.00 8.67 28.54
CA GLY A 269 -9.77 7.87 28.52
C GLY A 269 -9.46 7.48 27.07
N MET A 270 -8.18 7.54 26.68
CA MET A 270 -7.79 6.99 25.38
C MET A 270 -7.83 5.47 25.49
N PHE A 271 -8.65 4.84 24.64
CA PHE A 271 -8.77 3.39 24.59
C PHE A 271 -8.33 2.90 23.21
N ASP A 272 -7.37 1.96 23.16
CA ASP A 272 -7.00 1.28 21.92
C ASP A 272 -7.84 -0.01 21.80
N LYS A 273 -8.54 -0.18 20.67
CA LYS A 273 -9.29 -1.40 20.33
C LYS A 273 -8.41 -2.30 19.47
N ASP A 274 -8.10 -3.49 19.97
CA ASP A 274 -7.40 -4.52 19.22
C ASP A 274 -8.42 -5.42 18.50
N TYR A 275 -8.27 -5.59 17.19
CA TYR A 275 -9.14 -6.42 16.35
C TYR A 275 -8.39 -7.66 15.84
N LEU A 276 -9.09 -8.79 15.84
CA LEU A 276 -8.72 -9.94 15.03
C LEU A 276 -9.60 -10.01 13.80
N TYR A 277 -8.95 -10.21 12.67
CA TYR A 277 -9.59 -10.41 11.38
C TYR A 277 -9.39 -11.86 10.96
N TYR A 278 -10.47 -12.45 10.44
CA TYR A 278 -10.47 -13.83 10.00
C TYR A 278 -10.75 -13.92 8.50
N PHE A 279 -9.85 -14.58 7.80
CA PHE A 279 -9.84 -14.62 6.35
C PHE A 279 -9.95 -16.05 5.85
N LYS A 280 -10.67 -16.22 4.76
CA LYS A 280 -10.69 -17.43 3.93
C LYS A 280 -9.90 -17.17 2.66
N MET A 281 -8.89 -17.99 2.41
CA MET A 281 -8.21 -18.07 1.12
C MET A 281 -8.76 -19.24 0.34
N LYS A 282 -9.02 -19.05 -0.95
CA LYS A 282 -9.51 -20.12 -1.83
C LYS A 282 -8.54 -20.39 -2.98
N LEU A 283 -8.33 -21.66 -3.26
CA LEU A 283 -7.86 -22.15 -4.55
C LEU A 283 -8.99 -23.02 -5.09
N LYS A 284 -9.79 -22.46 -6.00
CA LYS A 284 -11.09 -22.96 -6.48
C LYS A 284 -11.94 -23.65 -5.40
N ALA A 285 -11.90 -24.99 -5.32
CA ALA A 285 -12.74 -25.78 -4.45
C ALA A 285 -12.17 -25.92 -3.03
N SER A 286 -10.88 -25.64 -2.85
CA SER A 286 -10.20 -25.73 -1.57
C SER A 286 -10.21 -24.39 -0.85
N GLU A 287 -10.55 -24.40 0.44
CA GLU A 287 -10.56 -23.21 1.29
C GLU A 287 -9.69 -23.44 2.52
N VAL A 288 -8.92 -22.42 2.89
CA VAL A 288 -8.05 -22.43 4.06
C VAL A 288 -8.30 -21.17 4.89
N MET A 289 -8.37 -21.34 6.20
CA MET A 289 -8.63 -20.24 7.13
C MET A 289 -7.36 -19.80 7.83
N PHE A 290 -7.28 -18.51 8.11
CA PHE A 290 -6.24 -17.92 8.95
C PHE A 290 -6.77 -16.67 9.65
N LYS A 291 -6.15 -16.31 10.78
CA LYS A 291 -6.46 -15.07 11.51
C LYS A 291 -5.26 -14.15 11.58
N SER A 292 -5.50 -12.85 11.64
CA SER A 292 -4.46 -11.84 11.77
C SER A 292 -4.87 -10.77 12.78
N SER A 293 -3.92 -10.27 13.56
CA SER A 293 -4.10 -9.04 14.35
C SER A 293 -3.83 -7.85 13.45
N LEU A 294 -4.88 -7.28 12.87
CA LEU A 294 -4.77 -5.99 12.20
C LEU A 294 -5.18 -4.93 13.20
N TYR A 295 -4.38 -3.88 13.31
CA TYR A 295 -4.84 -2.67 13.99
C TYR A 295 -5.96 -2.06 13.13
N HIS A 296 -7.02 -1.54 13.75
CA HIS A 296 -8.00 -0.74 13.03
C HIS A 296 -7.27 0.48 12.44
N TYR A 297 -7.31 0.67 11.12
CA TYR A 297 -6.43 1.62 10.39
C TYR A 297 -4.94 1.24 10.32
N SER A 298 -4.54 -0.02 10.56
CA SER A 298 -3.17 -0.44 10.21
C SER A 298 -3.01 -0.47 8.70
N ASP A 299 -1.80 -0.09 8.30
CA ASP A 299 -1.17 -0.32 7.00
C ASP A 299 -1.00 -1.83 6.67
N THR A 300 -1.88 -2.71 7.14
CA THR A 300 -1.87 -4.13 6.80
C THR A 300 -2.93 -4.41 5.75
N TYR A 301 -2.51 -4.18 4.51
CA TYR A 301 -3.29 -4.32 3.30
C TYR A 301 -3.28 -5.78 2.85
N PHE A 302 -4.44 -6.39 2.61
CA PHE A 302 -4.54 -7.68 1.90
C PHE A 302 -5.05 -7.41 0.49
N ASP A 303 -4.27 -7.74 -0.54
CA ASP A 303 -4.71 -7.59 -1.93
C ASP A 303 -4.30 -8.79 -2.78
N GLN A 304 -5.23 -9.21 -3.63
CA GLN A 304 -5.04 -10.32 -4.54
C GLN A 304 -4.30 -9.85 -5.81
N LEU A 305 -3.14 -10.44 -6.09
CA LEU A 305 -2.30 -10.04 -7.22
C LEU A 305 -2.55 -10.85 -8.50
N ASN A 306 -3.16 -12.02 -8.40
CA ASN A 306 -3.55 -12.82 -9.56
C ASN A 306 -4.79 -13.67 -9.27
N VAL A 307 -5.40 -14.25 -10.32
CA VAL A 307 -6.52 -15.19 -10.20
C VAL A 307 -6.04 -16.57 -10.67
N PRO A 308 -5.81 -17.52 -9.76
CA PRO A 308 -5.55 -18.92 -10.08
C PRO A 308 -6.64 -19.53 -10.98
N ALA A 309 -6.24 -20.22 -12.04
CA ALA A 309 -7.13 -20.93 -12.94
C ALA A 309 -7.43 -22.35 -12.44
N SER A 310 -6.56 -22.93 -11.60
CA SER A 310 -6.70 -24.28 -11.03
C SER A 310 -6.17 -24.37 -9.59
N ASP A 311 -6.46 -25.49 -8.91
CA ASP A 311 -5.93 -25.81 -7.57
C ASP A 311 -4.41 -26.08 -7.55
N ARG A 312 -3.80 -26.25 -8.72
CA ARG A 312 -2.35 -26.45 -8.88
C ARG A 312 -1.61 -25.13 -9.08
N ASP A 313 -2.33 -24.03 -9.34
CA ASP A 313 -1.73 -22.74 -9.54
C ASP A 313 -1.36 -22.08 -8.20
N THR A 314 -0.47 -21.10 -8.26
CA THR A 314 -0.10 -20.28 -7.10
C THR A 314 -0.95 -19.01 -7.06
N LEU A 315 -1.56 -18.75 -5.91
CA LEU A 315 -2.14 -17.47 -5.56
C LEU A 315 -1.05 -16.55 -5.00
N PHE A 316 -0.81 -15.44 -5.69
CA PHE A 316 0.02 -14.35 -5.22
C PHE A 316 -0.86 -13.28 -4.60
N TYR A 317 -0.46 -12.81 -3.43
CA TYR A 317 -1.16 -11.73 -2.74
C TYR A 317 -0.17 -10.88 -1.95
N TYR A 318 -0.53 -9.63 -1.76
CA TYR A 318 0.18 -8.69 -0.91
C TYR A 318 -0.42 -8.77 0.50
N ALA A 319 0.44 -8.86 1.53
CA ALA A 319 0.08 -8.71 2.94
C ALA A 319 1.27 -8.17 3.73
N GLN A 320 1.05 -7.27 4.70
CA GLN A 320 2.10 -6.80 5.62
C GLN A 320 3.40 -6.36 4.91
N ARG A 321 3.30 -5.58 3.83
CA ARG A 321 4.46 -5.11 3.01
C ARG A 321 5.28 -6.23 2.35
N LYS A 322 4.72 -7.43 2.25
CA LYS A 322 5.34 -8.57 1.58
C LYS A 322 4.40 -9.17 0.55
N ILE A 323 4.98 -9.82 -0.44
CA ILE A 323 4.24 -10.71 -1.32
C ILE A 323 4.32 -12.12 -0.79
N TYR A 324 3.21 -12.83 -0.82
CA TYR A 324 3.12 -14.22 -0.39
C TYR A 324 2.72 -15.12 -1.57
N LYS A 325 3.21 -16.36 -1.52
CA LYS A 325 2.83 -17.46 -2.38
C LYS A 325 1.96 -18.42 -1.58
N PHE A 326 0.71 -18.56 -1.98
CA PHE A 326 -0.21 -19.58 -1.47
C PHE A 326 -0.46 -20.64 -2.53
N TYR A 327 -0.20 -21.90 -2.19
CA TYR A 327 -0.23 -23.01 -3.14
C TYR A 327 -0.58 -24.33 -2.44
N LYS A 328 -1.13 -25.27 -3.20
CA LYS A 328 -1.30 -26.65 -2.75
C LYS A 328 0.04 -27.37 -2.86
N LYS A 329 0.47 -28.05 -1.80
CA LYS A 329 1.67 -28.88 -1.81
C LYS A 329 1.43 -30.08 -2.73
N ASN A 330 2.42 -30.40 -3.55
CA ASN A 330 2.39 -31.66 -4.27
C ASN A 330 2.58 -32.78 -3.25
N THR A 331 1.58 -33.66 -3.12
CA THR A 331 1.78 -34.96 -2.49
C THR A 331 2.75 -35.73 -3.38
N VAL A 332 4.03 -35.71 -3.01
CA VAL A 332 4.97 -36.72 -3.48
C VAL A 332 4.53 -38.00 -2.80
N ASN A 333 3.79 -38.85 -3.53
CA ASN A 333 3.52 -40.22 -3.12
C ASN A 333 4.78 -41.06 -3.29
#